data_AF-A0A133KB64-F1
#
_entry.id   AF-A0A133KB64-F1
#
_cell.length_a   1.000
_cell.length_b   1.000
_cell.length_c   1.000
_cell.angle_alpha   90.00
_cell.angle_beta   90.00
_cell.angle_gamma   90.00
#
_symmetry.space_group_name_H-M   'P 1'
#
loop_
_entity.id
_entity.type
_entity.pdbx_description
1 polymer ?
#
loop_
_entity_poly.entity_id
_entity_poly.type
_entity_poly.pdbx_seq_one_letter_code
_entity_poly.pdbx_strand_id
1 'polypeptide(L)'
;MAINQIAFGVWFRFNISGQEILAVLLASFIECRLKQLFTTWLKKGANMVCSDHYMRKMIHSVKKRLNDEGEVLRLAPKGELISSKIQFNDPLDVAALKHCNSLILPKDYIEFLKVSDGAKLYIDHYHGSQPLLTLYSLKEILKEKAFYENSLHEKNMYPIATLLDRSDLLVNQVALNKGNPYLLLADGTKVFDYGFEEWLDKFFIAQGNEFWLLDQPY
;
A
#
# COMPACT_ATOMS: atom_id res chain seq x y z
N MET A 1 -29.05 56.17 -21.55
CA MET A 1 -27.85 56.18 -20.70
C MET A 1 -26.78 55.38 -21.44
N ALA A 2 -25.62 55.98 -21.67
CA ALA A 2 -24.52 55.54 -22.54
C ALA A 2 -23.75 54.33 -21.95
N ILE A 3 -23.43 53.28 -22.74
CA ILE A 3 -22.18 52.98 -23.53
C ILE A 3 -21.08 52.23 -22.76
N ASN A 4 -20.67 51.07 -23.33
CA ASN A 4 -19.35 50.37 -23.43
C ASN A 4 -19.46 48.86 -23.11
N GLN A 5 -19.46 47.91 -24.07
CA GLN A 5 -18.35 47.39 -24.90
C GLN A 5 -17.11 46.99 -24.07
N ILE A 6 -16.54 45.78 -24.21
CA ILE A 6 -15.65 45.39 -25.33
C ILE A 6 -15.82 43.90 -25.70
N ALA A 7 -15.85 43.68 -27.02
CA ALA A 7 -15.83 42.40 -27.70
C ALA A 7 -14.40 41.88 -27.94
N PHE A 8 -14.25 40.56 -28.09
CA PHE A 8 -13.36 39.99 -29.09
C PHE A 8 -14.06 38.78 -29.73
N GLY A 9 -15.02 39.09 -30.61
CA GLY A 9 -15.48 38.18 -31.62
C GLY A 9 -14.56 38.31 -32.82
N VAL A 10 -13.79 37.27 -33.11
CA VAL A 10 -13.27 37.05 -34.47
C VAL A 10 -14.22 36.05 -35.12
N TRP A 11 -15.15 36.58 -35.92
CA TRP A 11 -15.96 35.78 -36.83
C TRP A 11 -15.08 35.34 -38.00
N PHE A 12 -14.48 34.15 -37.90
CA PHE A 12 -14.04 33.45 -39.10
C PHE A 12 -15.27 32.77 -39.73
N ARG A 13 -15.85 33.40 -40.75
CA ARG A 13 -16.69 32.68 -41.73
C ARG A 13 -15.76 31.78 -42.52
N PHE A 14 -15.63 30.53 -42.10
CA PHE A 14 -15.12 29.51 -43.00
C PHE A 14 -16.31 28.88 -43.74
N ASN A 15 -16.24 28.91 -45.08
CA ASN A 15 -17.10 28.12 -45.94
C ASN A 15 -16.47 26.72 -45.99
N ILE A 16 -16.84 25.89 -45.03
CA ILE A 16 -16.20 24.60 -44.77
C ILE A 16 -17.03 23.49 -45.41
N SER A 17 -16.44 22.76 -46.36
CA SER A 17 -17.07 21.55 -46.93
C SER A 17 -17.19 20.45 -45.85
N GLY A 18 -18.15 19.52 -45.99
CA GLY A 18 -18.44 18.51 -44.96
C GLY A 18 -17.27 17.65 -44.49
N GLN A 19 -16.15 17.60 -45.23
CA GLN A 19 -14.92 16.90 -44.82
C GLN A 19 -14.08 17.65 -43.78
N GLU A 20 -14.11 18.99 -43.78
CA GLU A 20 -13.31 19.80 -42.87
C GLU A 20 -13.98 19.93 -41.47
N ILE A 21 -15.31 19.82 -41.36
CA ILE A 21 -16.01 19.71 -40.06
C ILE A 21 -15.63 18.40 -39.35
N LEU A 22 -15.55 17.30 -40.10
CA LEU A 22 -15.10 15.99 -39.61
C LEU A 22 -13.65 16.07 -39.09
N ALA A 23 -12.77 16.80 -39.79
CA ALA A 23 -11.39 17.01 -39.36
C ALA A 23 -11.29 17.80 -38.04
N VAL A 24 -12.08 18.85 -37.87
CA VAL A 24 -12.10 19.65 -36.62
C VAL A 24 -12.66 18.83 -35.45
N LEU A 25 -13.71 18.04 -35.67
CA LEU A 25 -14.27 17.16 -34.65
C LEU A 25 -13.29 16.05 -34.26
N LEU A 26 -12.61 15.42 -35.23
CA LEU A 26 -11.57 14.42 -34.96
C LEU A 26 -10.39 14.99 -34.17
N ALA A 27 -9.93 16.20 -34.53
CA ALA A 27 -8.85 16.88 -33.81
C ALA A 27 -9.24 17.16 -32.35
N SER A 28 -10.46 17.67 -32.11
CA SER A 28 -10.96 17.93 -30.75
C SER A 28 -11.10 16.65 -29.91
N PHE A 29 -11.51 15.54 -30.54
CA PHE A 29 -11.68 14.25 -29.87
C PHE A 29 -10.33 13.61 -29.52
N ILE A 30 -9.35 13.71 -30.41
CA ILE A 30 -7.97 13.26 -30.17
C ILE A 30 -7.34 14.07 -29.04
N GLU A 31 -7.49 15.41 -29.06
CA GLU A 31 -6.94 16.27 -28.02
C GLU A 31 -7.58 15.99 -26.64
N CYS A 32 -8.88 15.75 -26.59
CA CYS A 32 -9.60 15.38 -25.36
C CYS A 32 -9.11 14.01 -24.83
N ARG A 33 -8.95 13.03 -25.71
CA ARG A 33 -8.47 11.69 -25.34
C ARG A 33 -7.01 11.69 -24.90
N LEU A 34 -6.17 12.51 -25.54
CA LEU A 34 -4.77 12.72 -25.13
C LEU A 34 -4.69 13.42 -23.77
N LYS A 35 -5.54 14.43 -23.50
CA LYS A 35 -5.62 15.07 -22.17
C LYS A 35 -6.09 14.09 -21.09
N GLN A 36 -7.06 13.22 -21.38
CA GLN A 36 -7.48 12.17 -20.44
C GLN A 36 -6.38 11.14 -20.20
N LEU A 37 -5.70 10.68 -21.24
CA LEU A 37 -4.59 9.73 -21.12
C LEU A 37 -3.41 10.35 -20.36
N PHE A 38 -3.10 11.62 -20.62
CA PHE A 38 -2.03 12.37 -19.95
C PHE A 38 -2.35 12.64 -18.48
N THR A 39 -3.58 13.01 -18.14
CA THR A 39 -4.01 13.17 -16.74
C THR A 39 -4.04 11.84 -15.99
N THR A 40 -4.42 10.75 -16.65
CA THR A 40 -4.37 9.39 -16.09
C THR A 40 -2.92 8.93 -15.89
N TRP A 41 -2.03 9.26 -16.84
CA TRP A 41 -0.59 8.99 -16.75
C TRP A 41 0.08 9.83 -15.65
N LEU A 42 -0.26 11.10 -15.52
CA LEU A 42 0.20 11.96 -14.41
C LEU A 42 -0.30 11.45 -13.06
N LYS A 43 -1.56 11.03 -12.95
CA LYS A 43 -2.08 10.41 -11.70
C LYS A 43 -1.37 9.09 -11.38
N LYS A 44 -1.10 8.25 -12.38
CA LYS A 44 -0.29 7.03 -12.20
C LYS A 44 1.15 7.33 -11.82
N GLY A 45 1.76 8.35 -12.43
CA GLY A 45 3.14 8.78 -12.15
C GLY A 45 3.30 9.41 -10.77
N ALA A 46 2.36 10.27 -10.36
CA ALA A 46 2.34 10.87 -9.02
C ALA A 46 2.14 9.80 -7.92
N ASN A 47 1.22 8.86 -8.12
CA ASN A 47 1.03 7.73 -7.19
C ASN A 47 2.25 6.80 -7.10
N MET A 48 3.11 6.77 -8.13
CA MET A 48 4.31 5.92 -8.17
C MET A 48 5.53 6.59 -7.53
N VAL A 49 5.58 7.91 -7.46
CA VAL A 49 6.69 8.68 -6.84
C VAL A 49 6.40 9.04 -5.37
N CYS A 50 5.14 9.10 -4.95
CA CYS A 50 4.78 9.47 -3.56
C CYS A 50 4.89 8.31 -2.53
N SER A 51 4.71 7.05 -2.95
CA SER A 51 4.69 5.91 -2.01
C SER A 51 6.08 5.53 -1.47
N ASP A 52 7.13 5.55 -2.31
CA ASP A 52 8.52 5.28 -1.83
C ASP A 52 8.94 6.29 -0.74
N HIS A 53 8.53 7.55 -0.87
CA HIS A 53 8.83 8.55 0.16
C HIS A 53 8.09 8.27 1.47
N TYR A 54 6.80 7.91 1.42
CA TYR A 54 5.99 7.74 2.61
C TYR A 54 6.45 6.54 3.45
N MET A 55 6.62 5.36 2.84
CA MET A 55 7.11 4.17 3.53
C MET A 55 8.46 4.43 4.23
N ARG A 56 9.43 5.02 3.52
CA ARG A 56 10.73 5.40 4.10
C ARG A 56 10.59 6.35 5.27
N LYS A 57 9.73 7.38 5.14
CA LYS A 57 9.49 8.36 6.19
C LYS A 57 8.85 7.73 7.42
N MET A 58 7.88 6.84 7.24
CA MET A 58 7.21 6.11 8.32
C MET A 58 8.23 5.27 9.11
N ILE A 59 8.99 4.41 8.43
CA ILE A 59 10.00 3.56 9.08
C ILE A 59 11.10 4.40 9.75
N HIS A 60 11.56 5.48 9.11
CA HIS A 60 12.52 6.41 9.72
C HIS A 60 11.98 7.08 10.99
N SER A 61 10.72 7.48 10.98
CA SER A 61 10.06 8.10 12.13
C SER A 61 9.89 7.11 13.28
N VAL A 62 9.58 5.84 12.98
CA VAL A 62 9.55 4.77 13.98
C VAL A 62 10.94 4.54 14.57
N LYS A 63 11.99 4.43 13.73
CA LYS A 63 13.38 4.25 14.19
C LYS A 63 13.83 5.37 15.13
N LYS A 64 13.40 6.62 14.88
CA LYS A 64 13.69 7.76 15.76
C LYS A 64 13.04 7.69 17.15
N ARG A 65 12.01 6.86 17.32
CA ARG A 65 11.33 6.67 18.61
C ARG A 65 11.97 5.55 19.44
N LEU A 66 12.90 4.79 18.86
CA LEU A 66 13.57 3.70 19.55
C LEU A 66 14.68 4.26 20.46
N ASN A 67 14.88 3.63 21.60
CA ASN A 67 16.09 3.84 22.42
C ASN A 67 17.30 3.13 21.80
N ASP A 68 18.46 3.22 22.47
CA ASP A 68 19.72 2.65 22.00
C ASP A 68 19.68 1.11 21.90
N GLU A 69 18.77 0.47 22.64
CA GLU A 69 18.51 -0.98 22.62
C GLU A 69 17.54 -1.42 21.50
N GLY A 70 16.96 -0.47 20.77
CA GLY A 70 15.98 -0.71 19.69
C GLY A 70 14.55 -0.92 20.20
N GLU A 71 14.22 -0.36 21.36
CA GLU A 71 12.96 -0.54 22.06
C GLU A 71 12.12 0.74 22.09
N VAL A 72 10.81 0.57 22.23
CA VAL A 72 9.85 1.65 22.38
C VAL A 72 8.90 1.34 23.53
N LEU A 73 8.55 2.36 24.30
CA LEU A 73 7.45 2.27 25.25
C LEU A 73 6.12 2.38 24.53
N ARG A 74 5.25 1.39 24.74
CA ARG A 74 3.88 1.35 24.22
C ARG A 74 2.86 1.32 25.34
N LEU A 75 1.69 1.90 25.06
CA LEU A 75 0.52 1.85 25.92
C LEU A 75 -0.26 0.57 25.64
N ALA A 76 -0.52 -0.18 26.70
CA ALA A 76 -1.33 -1.39 26.72
C ALA A 76 -2.68 -1.12 27.42
N PRO A 77 -3.64 -2.06 27.35
CA PRO A 77 -4.91 -1.93 28.04
C PRO A 77 -4.75 -1.56 29.51
N LYS A 78 -5.71 -0.81 30.05
CA LYS A 78 -5.70 -0.28 31.43
C LYS A 78 -4.59 0.73 31.73
N GLY A 79 -3.93 1.26 30.71
CA GLY A 79 -2.92 2.31 30.86
C GLY A 79 -1.54 1.79 31.26
N GLU A 80 -1.31 0.48 31.11
CA GLU A 80 -0.01 -0.14 31.37
C GLU A 80 1.02 0.31 30.31
N LEU A 81 2.26 0.52 30.73
CA LEU A 81 3.37 0.81 29.82
C LEU A 81 4.26 -0.43 29.68
N ILE A 82 4.48 -0.85 28.44
CA ILE A 82 5.29 -2.01 28.10
C ILE A 82 6.48 -1.53 27.26
N SER A 83 7.70 -1.96 27.61
CA SER A 83 8.86 -1.79 26.73
C SER A 83 8.93 -2.95 25.76
N SER A 84 8.91 -2.63 24.47
CA SER A 84 8.91 -3.62 23.40
C SER A 84 9.97 -3.33 22.36
N LYS A 85 10.70 -4.37 21.95
CA LYS A 85 11.73 -4.26 20.92
C LYS A 85 11.13 -4.27 19.51
N ILE A 86 11.71 -3.48 18.62
CA ILE A 86 11.41 -3.48 17.18
C ILE A 86 12.68 -3.83 16.41
N GLN A 87 12.57 -4.77 15.46
CA GLN A 87 13.69 -5.23 14.65
C GLN A 87 13.31 -5.15 13.17
N PHE A 88 14.01 -4.31 12.43
CA PHE A 88 13.93 -4.25 10.97
C PHE A 88 15.10 -5.04 10.39
N ASN A 89 14.84 -5.89 9.40
CA ASN A 89 15.90 -6.54 8.64
C ASN A 89 16.56 -5.56 7.67
N ASP A 90 17.69 -5.97 7.10
CA ASP A 90 18.34 -5.23 6.03
C ASP A 90 17.41 -5.09 4.80
N PRO A 91 17.53 -3.99 4.03
CA PRO A 91 16.77 -3.80 2.80
C PRO A 91 16.96 -4.95 1.80
N LEU A 92 15.89 -5.30 1.09
CA LEU A 92 15.93 -6.28 0.01
C LEU A 92 16.78 -5.76 -1.16
N ASP A 93 17.67 -6.61 -1.67
CA ASP A 93 18.32 -6.38 -2.97
C ASP A 93 17.28 -6.49 -4.09
N VAL A 94 17.04 -5.39 -4.79
CA VAL A 94 16.07 -5.28 -5.90
C VAL A 94 16.36 -6.30 -7.02
N ALA A 95 17.61 -6.76 -7.16
CA ALA A 95 17.94 -7.83 -8.11
C ALA A 95 17.20 -9.15 -7.79
N ALA A 96 16.92 -9.43 -6.51
CA ALA A 96 16.20 -10.64 -6.08
C ALA A 96 14.75 -10.69 -6.59
N LEU A 97 14.10 -9.54 -6.79
CA LEU A 97 12.72 -9.47 -7.29
C LEU A 97 12.60 -10.00 -8.72
N LYS A 98 13.66 -9.93 -9.54
CA LYS A 98 13.65 -10.40 -10.94
C LYS A 98 13.46 -11.91 -11.07
N HIS A 99 13.68 -12.65 -10.00
CA HIS A 99 13.54 -14.11 -9.98
C HIS A 99 12.14 -14.57 -9.52
N CYS A 100 11.26 -13.65 -9.13
CA CYS A 100 9.95 -13.95 -8.54
C CYS A 100 8.79 -13.82 -9.53
N ASN A 101 8.93 -14.38 -10.74
CA ASN A 101 8.01 -14.12 -11.87
C ASN A 101 6.55 -14.59 -11.67
N SER A 102 6.27 -15.48 -10.72
CA SER A 102 4.91 -15.98 -10.43
C SER A 102 4.21 -15.27 -9.26
N LEU A 103 4.94 -14.46 -8.49
CA LEU A 103 4.43 -13.78 -7.31
C LEU A 103 4.10 -12.32 -7.65
N ILE A 104 2.82 -11.97 -7.58
CA ILE A 104 2.38 -10.58 -7.75
C ILE A 104 2.24 -9.98 -6.36
N LEU A 105 3.21 -9.17 -5.94
CA LEU A 105 3.20 -8.44 -4.68
C LEU A 105 2.47 -7.10 -4.79
N PRO A 106 1.81 -6.64 -3.71
CA PRO A 106 1.35 -5.26 -3.61
C PRO A 106 2.53 -4.29 -3.76
N LYS A 107 2.30 -3.17 -4.47
CA LYS A 107 3.36 -2.20 -4.76
C LYS A 107 3.93 -1.56 -3.50
N ASP A 108 3.06 -1.22 -2.56
CA ASP A 108 3.42 -0.68 -1.25
C ASP A 108 4.22 -1.68 -0.40
N TYR A 109 3.91 -2.98 -0.51
CA TYR A 109 4.72 -4.02 0.14
C TYR A 109 6.12 -4.15 -0.49
N ILE A 110 6.24 -3.98 -1.82
CA ILE A 110 7.55 -3.93 -2.49
C ILE A 110 8.36 -2.73 -1.96
N GLU A 111 7.75 -1.56 -1.78
CA GLU A 111 8.44 -0.40 -1.19
C GLU A 111 8.88 -0.68 0.25
N PHE A 112 8.07 -1.40 1.04
CA PHE A 112 8.50 -1.86 2.37
C PHE A 112 9.74 -2.76 2.29
N LEU A 113 9.74 -3.76 1.40
CA LEU A 113 10.88 -4.67 1.24
C LEU A 113 12.18 -3.95 0.86
N LYS A 114 12.11 -2.88 0.05
CA LYS A 114 13.27 -2.02 -0.27
C LYS A 114 13.79 -1.20 0.91
N VAL A 115 13.07 -1.14 2.01
CA VAL A 115 13.47 -0.48 3.26
C VAL A 115 13.84 -1.50 4.32
N SER A 116 13.18 -2.65 4.34
CA SER A 116 13.43 -3.75 5.25
C SER A 116 12.85 -5.06 4.69
N ASP A 117 13.70 -6.06 4.45
CA ASP A 117 13.27 -7.39 3.97
C ASP A 117 12.69 -8.22 5.12
N GLY A 118 11.53 -7.81 5.63
CA GLY A 118 10.88 -8.37 6.81
C GLY A 118 11.24 -7.64 8.10
N ALA A 119 10.41 -7.81 9.12
CA ALA A 119 10.58 -7.15 10.41
C ALA A 119 9.84 -7.90 11.53
N LYS A 120 10.28 -7.69 12.77
CA LYS A 120 9.60 -8.16 13.99
C LYS A 120 9.26 -6.95 14.85
N LEU A 121 7.97 -6.70 15.03
CA LEU A 121 7.48 -5.54 15.76
C LEU A 121 6.94 -5.95 17.13
N TYR A 122 7.24 -5.11 18.12
CA TYR A 122 6.76 -5.21 19.49
C TYR A 122 7.03 -6.57 20.15
N ILE A 123 8.31 -6.90 20.31
CA ILE A 123 8.74 -8.06 21.10
C ILE A 123 8.83 -7.62 22.56
N ASP A 124 7.91 -8.09 23.39
CA ASP A 124 7.89 -7.75 24.82
C ASP A 124 8.98 -8.48 25.61
N HIS A 125 9.32 -7.99 26.80
CA HIS A 125 10.40 -8.50 27.65
C HIS A 125 10.03 -9.72 28.51
N TYR A 126 9.15 -10.61 28.04
CA TYR A 126 8.86 -11.86 28.75
C TYR A 126 9.67 -13.02 28.15
N HIS A 127 10.08 -13.97 29.00
CA HIS A 127 10.82 -15.15 28.55
C HIS A 127 10.01 -15.93 27.50
N GLY A 128 10.54 -16.04 26.27
CA GLY A 128 9.87 -16.68 25.15
C GLY A 128 8.89 -15.79 24.38
N SER A 129 8.88 -14.48 24.64
CA SER A 129 8.02 -13.52 23.93
C SER A 129 8.23 -13.58 22.43
N GLN A 130 7.12 -13.80 21.72
CA GLN A 130 7.02 -13.66 20.28
C GLN A 130 6.68 -12.20 19.94
N PRO A 131 7.08 -11.71 18.75
CA PRO A 131 6.65 -10.39 18.29
C PRO A 131 5.13 -10.34 18.11
N LEU A 132 4.50 -9.22 18.46
CA LEU A 132 3.08 -9.02 18.13
C LEU A 132 2.81 -9.08 16.63
N LEU A 133 3.76 -8.61 15.81
CA LEU A 133 3.69 -8.71 14.35
C LEU A 133 5.03 -9.16 13.78
N THR A 134 5.01 -10.22 12.99
CA THR A 134 6.11 -10.58 12.09
C THR A 134 5.73 -10.23 10.66
N LEU A 135 6.41 -9.24 10.08
CA LEU A 135 6.32 -8.92 8.65
C LEU A 135 7.29 -9.81 7.88
N TYR A 136 6.82 -10.48 6.84
CA TYR A 136 7.61 -11.47 6.12
C TYR A 136 8.58 -10.85 5.12
N SER A 137 9.81 -11.36 5.15
CA SER A 137 10.78 -11.21 4.07
C SER A 137 10.25 -11.82 2.77
N LEU A 138 10.85 -11.46 1.63
CA LEU A 138 10.53 -12.07 0.35
C LEU A 138 10.68 -13.60 0.40
N LYS A 139 11.73 -14.09 1.08
CA LYS A 139 11.99 -15.53 1.23
C LYS A 139 10.87 -16.24 2.01
N GLU A 140 10.41 -15.62 3.09
CA GLU A 140 9.30 -16.16 3.90
C GLU A 140 8.00 -16.19 3.10
N ILE A 141 7.68 -15.11 2.36
CA ILE A 141 6.49 -15.08 1.49
C ILE A 141 6.51 -16.22 0.47
N LEU A 142 7.65 -16.47 -0.18
CA LEU A 142 7.77 -17.55 -1.16
C LEU A 142 7.57 -18.93 -0.52
N LYS A 143 8.15 -19.15 0.67
CA LYS A 143 7.98 -20.39 1.43
C LYS A 143 6.52 -20.60 1.81
N GLU A 144 5.88 -19.57 2.36
CA GLU A 144 4.49 -19.67 2.84
C GLU A 144 3.49 -19.74 1.68
N LYS A 145 3.72 -19.04 0.56
CA LYS A 145 2.93 -19.23 -0.67
C LYS A 145 2.95 -20.67 -1.14
N ALA A 146 4.13 -21.31 -1.13
CA ALA A 146 4.23 -22.72 -1.48
C ALA A 146 3.46 -23.63 -0.50
N PHE A 147 3.41 -23.29 0.78
CA PHE A 147 2.59 -24.00 1.76
C PHE A 147 1.09 -23.81 1.49
N TYR A 148 0.63 -22.58 1.26
CA TYR A 148 -0.77 -22.28 0.92
C TYR A 148 -1.22 -23.00 -0.35
N GLU A 149 -0.36 -23.01 -1.38
CA GLU A 149 -0.63 -23.70 -2.65
C GLU A 149 -0.71 -25.23 -2.50
N ASN A 150 0.27 -25.84 -1.81
CA ASN A 150 0.43 -27.29 -1.78
C ASN A 150 -0.36 -27.97 -0.65
N SER A 151 -0.49 -27.32 0.51
CA SER A 151 -1.08 -27.91 1.71
C SER A 151 -2.51 -27.42 1.95
N LEU A 152 -2.82 -26.16 1.61
CA LEU A 152 -4.17 -25.59 1.79
C LEU A 152 -4.96 -25.52 0.48
N HIS A 153 -4.33 -25.83 -0.66
CA HIS A 153 -4.92 -25.73 -1.99
C HIS A 153 -5.38 -24.31 -2.38
N GLU A 154 -4.84 -23.28 -1.71
CA GLU A 154 -5.17 -21.88 -1.88
C GLU A 154 -4.15 -21.18 -2.79
N LYS A 155 -4.38 -21.23 -4.11
CA LYS A 155 -3.39 -20.74 -5.10
C LYS A 155 -3.27 -19.22 -5.20
N ASN A 156 -4.32 -18.52 -4.82
CA ASN A 156 -4.43 -17.08 -5.01
C ASN A 156 -4.22 -16.28 -3.71
N MET A 157 -3.96 -16.98 -2.61
CA MET A 157 -3.75 -16.38 -1.29
C MET A 157 -2.33 -16.68 -0.85
N TYR A 158 -1.68 -15.71 -0.24
CA TYR A 158 -0.42 -15.92 0.45
C TYR A 158 -0.28 -14.93 1.61
N PRO A 159 0.36 -15.33 2.71
CA PRO A 159 0.58 -14.44 3.84
C PRO A 159 1.76 -13.52 3.59
N ILE A 160 1.64 -12.31 4.11
CA ILE A 160 2.73 -11.31 4.16
C ILE A 160 3.10 -10.95 5.61
N ALA A 161 2.31 -11.38 6.59
CA ALA A 161 2.63 -11.21 7.99
C ALA A 161 1.87 -12.20 8.88
N THR A 162 2.35 -12.39 10.10
CA THR A 162 1.63 -13.10 11.17
C THR A 162 1.46 -12.19 12.37
N LEU A 163 0.21 -12.08 12.84
CA LEU A 163 -0.16 -11.42 14.09
C LEU A 163 -0.23 -12.46 15.21
N LEU A 164 0.49 -12.21 16.30
CA LEU A 164 0.55 -13.13 17.45
C LEU A 164 -0.86 -13.39 18.01
N ASP A 165 -1.18 -14.68 18.19
CA ASP A 165 -2.46 -15.15 18.75
C ASP A 165 -3.71 -14.61 18.05
N ARG A 166 -3.59 -14.23 16.77
CA ARG A 166 -4.68 -13.68 15.96
C ARG A 166 -4.82 -14.42 14.64
N SER A 167 -4.12 -13.94 13.62
CA SER A 167 -4.27 -14.45 12.26
C SER A 167 -3.09 -14.03 11.40
N ASP A 168 -2.95 -14.67 10.25
CA ASP A 168 -2.07 -14.18 9.20
C ASP A 168 -2.73 -13.03 8.45
N LEU A 169 -1.92 -12.04 8.07
CA LEU A 169 -2.32 -11.01 7.13
C LEU A 169 -2.04 -11.52 5.71
N LEU A 170 -3.10 -11.73 4.94
CA LEU A 170 -3.05 -12.32 3.61
C LEU A 170 -3.19 -11.29 2.50
N VAL A 171 -2.65 -11.64 1.34
CA VAL A 171 -2.91 -10.98 0.06
C VAL A 171 -3.72 -11.91 -0.85
N ASN A 172 -4.87 -11.44 -1.32
CA ASN A 172 -5.60 -12.05 -2.42
C ASN A 172 -5.10 -11.52 -3.77
N GLN A 173 -4.34 -12.35 -4.47
CA GLN A 173 -3.71 -12.02 -5.75
C GLN A 173 -4.73 -11.70 -6.86
N VAL A 174 -5.91 -12.35 -6.85
CA VAL A 174 -6.97 -12.09 -7.85
C VAL A 174 -7.61 -10.73 -7.60
N ALA A 175 -7.88 -10.39 -6.34
CA ALA A 175 -8.42 -9.08 -5.98
C ALA A 175 -7.42 -7.96 -6.28
N LEU A 176 -6.15 -8.15 -5.92
CA LEU A 176 -5.05 -7.22 -6.21
C LEU A 176 -4.97 -6.90 -7.71
N ASN A 177 -5.01 -7.93 -8.56
CA ASN A 177 -4.97 -7.76 -10.02
C ASN A 177 -6.16 -6.99 -10.59
N LYS A 178 -7.33 -7.09 -9.94
CA LYS A 178 -8.55 -6.37 -10.34
C LYS A 178 -8.61 -4.94 -9.76
N GLY A 179 -7.67 -4.56 -8.89
CA GLY A 179 -7.73 -3.29 -8.17
C GLY A 179 -8.80 -3.25 -7.07
N ASN A 180 -9.24 -4.42 -6.60
CA ASN A 180 -10.19 -4.56 -5.50
C ASN A 180 -9.45 -4.63 -4.15
N PRO A 181 -10.16 -4.41 -3.02
CA PRO A 181 -9.66 -4.74 -1.69
C PRO A 181 -9.05 -6.14 -1.65
N TYR A 182 -7.74 -6.21 -1.38
CA TYR A 182 -6.95 -7.44 -1.49
C TYR A 182 -6.37 -7.93 -0.17
N LEU A 183 -6.30 -7.06 0.83
CA LEU A 183 -5.68 -7.33 2.11
C LEU A 183 -6.75 -7.84 3.08
N LEU A 184 -6.49 -8.96 3.76
CA LEU A 184 -7.46 -9.60 4.63
C LEU A 184 -6.78 -10.40 5.75
N LEU A 185 -7.54 -10.71 6.81
CA LEU A 185 -7.14 -11.68 7.82
C LEU A 185 -7.48 -13.11 7.36
N ALA A 186 -6.61 -14.07 7.66
CA ALA A 186 -6.76 -15.47 7.23
C ALA A 186 -7.99 -16.17 7.82
N ASP A 187 -8.46 -15.72 8.98
CA ASP A 187 -9.69 -16.19 9.62
C ASP A 187 -10.98 -15.68 8.93
N GLY A 188 -10.85 -14.81 7.93
CA GLY A 188 -11.96 -14.24 7.17
C GLY A 188 -12.74 -13.15 7.92
N THR A 189 -12.31 -12.76 9.12
CA THR A 189 -13.04 -11.79 9.97
C THR A 189 -13.01 -10.37 9.41
N LYS A 190 -11.98 -10.02 8.63
CA LYS A 190 -11.78 -8.68 8.11
C LYS A 190 -11.16 -8.67 6.72
N VAL A 191 -11.76 -7.91 5.82
CA VAL A 191 -11.17 -7.45 4.57
C VAL A 191 -10.96 -5.95 4.68
N PHE A 192 -9.78 -5.48 4.33
CA PHE A 192 -9.41 -4.07 4.44
C PHE A 192 -9.61 -3.37 3.10
N ASP A 193 -10.28 -2.22 3.12
CA ASP A 193 -10.56 -1.36 1.96
C ASP A 193 -9.38 -0.44 1.59
N TYR A 194 -8.25 -0.60 2.28
CA TYR A 194 -6.98 0.10 2.08
C TYR A 194 -5.81 -0.88 1.89
N GLY A 195 -4.69 -0.34 1.41
CA GLY A 195 -3.46 -1.10 1.14
C GLY A 195 -2.63 -1.41 2.39
N PHE A 196 -1.51 -2.07 2.18
CA PHE A 196 -0.57 -2.44 3.23
C PHE A 196 0.10 -1.21 3.89
N GLU A 197 0.44 -0.18 3.12
CA GLU A 197 1.06 1.03 3.66
C GLU A 197 0.19 1.70 4.74
N GLU A 198 -1.10 1.90 4.43
CA GLU A 198 -2.06 2.48 5.36
C GLU A 198 -2.36 1.53 6.53
N TRP A 199 -2.45 0.22 6.27
CA TRP A 199 -2.62 -0.77 7.33
C TRP A 199 -1.47 -0.73 8.34
N LEU A 200 -0.23 -0.63 7.86
CA LEU A 200 0.97 -0.57 8.70
C LEU A 200 1.06 0.75 9.48
N ASP A 201 0.71 1.89 8.86
CA ASP A 201 0.66 3.18 9.58
C ASP A 201 -0.34 3.13 10.74
N LYS A 202 -1.56 2.61 10.48
CA LYS A 202 -2.56 2.40 11.53
C LYS A 202 -2.06 1.48 12.63
N PHE A 203 -1.34 0.41 12.28
CA PHE A 203 -0.74 -0.50 13.26
C PHE A 203 0.31 0.18 14.14
N PHE A 204 1.15 1.06 13.58
CA PHE A 204 2.11 1.86 14.35
C PHE A 204 1.43 2.89 15.25
N ILE A 205 0.39 3.58 14.76
CA ILE A 205 -0.41 4.55 15.53
C ILE A 205 -1.09 3.85 16.71
N ALA A 206 -1.64 2.66 16.48
CA ALA A 206 -2.27 1.83 17.49
C ALA A 206 -1.28 1.10 18.41
N GLN A 207 0.03 1.28 18.20
CA GLN A 207 1.10 0.73 19.03
C GLN A 207 1.04 -0.80 19.17
N GLY A 208 0.68 -1.47 18.09
CA GLY A 208 0.55 -2.93 18.03
C GLY A 208 -0.81 -3.49 18.45
N ASN A 209 -1.79 -2.62 18.79
CA ASN A 209 -3.15 -3.06 19.08
C ASN A 209 -3.98 -3.23 17.80
N GLU A 210 -5.01 -4.07 17.89
CA GLU A 210 -5.93 -4.43 16.80
C GLU A 210 -6.89 -3.28 16.46
N PHE A 211 -6.36 -2.29 15.76
CA PHE A 211 -7.08 -1.04 15.47
C PHE A 211 -8.40 -1.24 14.71
N TRP A 212 -8.53 -2.34 13.95
CA TRP A 212 -9.75 -2.67 13.21
C TRP A 212 -10.92 -3.11 14.10
N LEU A 213 -10.70 -3.36 15.39
CA LEU A 213 -11.78 -3.57 16.36
C LEU A 213 -12.50 -2.25 16.69
N LEU A 214 -11.86 -1.11 16.46
CA LEU A 214 -12.46 0.22 16.64
C LEU A 214 -13.51 0.55 15.57
N ASP A 215 -13.56 -0.23 14.48
CA ASP A 215 -14.59 -0.09 13.45
C ASP A 215 -15.95 -0.62 13.93
N GLN A 216 -16.00 -1.32 15.06
CA GLN A 216 -17.24 -1.81 15.66
C GLN A 216 -17.80 -0.78 16.65
N PRO A 217 -19.14 -0.60 16.70
CA PRO A 217 -19.74 0.24 17.72
C PRO A 217 -19.47 -0.36 19.11
N TYR A 218 -19.05 0.51 20.04
CA TYR A 218 -18.88 0.21 21.46
C TYR A 218 -20.21 -0.07 22.15
#